data_AF-A0A6A7AR19-F1
#
_entry.id   AF-A0A6A7AR19-F1
#
_cell.length_a   1.000
_cell.length_b   1.000
_cell.length_c   1.000
_cell.angle_alpha   90.00
_cell.angle_beta   90.00
_cell.angle_gamma   90.00
#
_symmetry.space_group_name_H-M   'P 1'
#
loop_
_entity.id
_entity.type
_entity.pdbx_description
1 polymer ?
#
loop_
_entity_poly.entity_id
_entity_poly.type
_entity_poly.pdbx_seq_one_letter_code
_entity_poly.pdbx_strand_id
1 'polypeptide(L)'
;MTRTRPLSLRFKRDKSFCSHRERSPPHYTSLDSATGTARHCKITTEDATAIIADNLPQPDFVTAAQHLTNHATEIGRVANVPAFQQGNQILDALNNLTDRITAMSTQVADMKPRLTDHLNGMDNRLGGLQQRVTAGFVRLEGRINEVSPRLDASNHSVLAIMNNTSIIDGSAALHPFHNANTNQPIPSFPANADAFQNLTVPDLDIIFWALSACRSPQQA
;
A
#
# COMPACT_ATOMS: atom_id res chain seq x y z
N MET A 1 19.06 30.11 -22.28
CA MET A 1 20.27 29.37 -21.82
C MET A 1 19.83 28.26 -20.89
N THR A 2 19.73 27.06 -21.44
CA THR A 2 19.12 25.85 -20.90
C THR A 2 20.13 25.10 -20.03
N ARG A 3 19.81 24.82 -18.76
CA ARG A 3 20.65 24.01 -17.85
C ARG A 3 20.20 22.55 -17.88
N THR A 4 20.94 21.74 -18.61
CA THR A 4 20.82 20.28 -18.65
C THR A 4 21.58 19.67 -17.46
N ARG A 5 20.93 18.82 -16.66
CA ARG A 5 21.57 18.04 -15.58
C ARG A 5 22.03 16.67 -16.10
N PRO A 6 23.13 16.08 -15.57
CA PRO A 6 23.71 14.84 -16.06
C PRO A 6 23.06 13.60 -15.43
N LEU A 7 22.85 12.56 -16.24
CA LEU A 7 22.48 11.21 -15.82
C LEU A 7 23.75 10.44 -15.42
N SER A 8 23.85 10.05 -14.15
CA SER A 8 24.91 9.17 -13.65
C SER A 8 24.44 7.72 -13.57
N LEU A 9 25.32 6.84 -14.04
CA LEU A 9 25.25 5.38 -14.06
C LEU A 9 24.99 4.75 -12.68
N ARG A 10 24.15 3.70 -12.65
CA ARG A 10 24.27 2.62 -11.65
C ARG A 10 24.06 1.25 -12.28
N PHE A 11 25.19 0.57 -12.49
CA PHE A 11 25.31 -0.88 -12.54
C PHE A 11 24.85 -1.47 -11.20
N LYS A 12 23.98 -2.48 -11.23
CA LYS A 12 23.84 -3.44 -10.12
C LYS A 12 23.98 -4.87 -10.66
N ARG A 13 25.15 -5.45 -10.39
CA ARG A 13 25.37 -6.88 -10.26
C ARG A 13 25.01 -7.26 -8.82
N ASP A 14 24.16 -8.25 -8.63
CA ASP A 14 24.04 -9.06 -7.41
C ASP A 14 23.67 -10.47 -7.91
N LYS A 15 24.60 -11.43 -8.03
CA LYS A 15 25.18 -12.30 -6.98
C LYS A 15 24.11 -12.93 -6.07
N SER A 16 23.47 -13.98 -6.57
CA SER A 16 22.77 -14.96 -5.73
C SER A 16 23.72 -16.12 -5.45
N PHE A 17 24.40 -16.03 -4.31
CA PHE A 17 25.14 -17.11 -3.66
C PHE A 17 24.14 -18.19 -3.22
N CYS A 18 24.11 -19.34 -3.88
CA CYS A 18 23.46 -20.54 -3.33
C CYS A 18 24.48 -21.26 -2.45
N SER A 19 24.42 -21.05 -1.14
CA SER A 19 25.13 -21.88 -0.16
C SER A 19 24.35 -23.18 0.04
N HIS A 20 24.74 -24.23 -0.69
CA HIS A 20 24.37 -25.59 -0.31
C HIS A 20 25.21 -25.99 0.90
N ARG A 21 24.58 -25.93 2.07
CA ARG A 21 25.08 -26.50 3.32
C ARG A 21 25.08 -28.02 3.19
N GLU A 22 26.27 -28.58 3.35
CA GLU A 22 26.60 -30.00 3.37
C GLU A 22 25.64 -30.80 4.26
N ARG A 23 25.04 -31.85 3.69
CA ARG A 23 24.53 -32.99 4.46
C ARG A 23 25.69 -33.98 4.58
N SER A 24 26.38 -33.96 5.71
CA SER A 24 27.20 -35.10 6.14
C SER A 24 26.27 -36.29 6.43
N PRO A 25 26.50 -37.47 5.85
CA PRO A 25 25.82 -38.69 6.27
C PRO A 25 26.41 -39.19 7.60
N PRO A 26 25.61 -39.86 8.46
CA PRO A 26 26.12 -40.44 9.69
C PRO A 26 27.09 -41.59 9.38
N HIS A 27 28.30 -41.48 9.91
CA HIS A 27 29.26 -42.58 9.98
C HIS A 27 28.65 -43.71 10.81
N TYR A 28 28.36 -44.84 10.18
CA TYR A 28 28.21 -46.11 10.88
C TYR A 28 29.59 -46.48 11.44
N THR A 29 29.76 -46.40 12.75
CA THR A 29 30.84 -47.11 13.43
C THR A 29 30.52 -48.59 13.35
N SER A 30 31.12 -49.24 12.36
CA SER A 30 31.39 -50.67 12.34
C SER A 30 31.91 -51.08 13.70
N LEU A 31 31.21 -51.99 14.38
CA LEU A 31 31.77 -52.77 15.47
C LEU A 31 32.92 -53.58 14.87
N ASP A 32 34.14 -53.10 15.09
CA ASP A 32 35.34 -53.89 14.89
C ASP A 32 35.22 -55.15 15.75
N SER A 33 34.91 -56.24 15.07
CA SER A 33 35.22 -57.59 15.50
C SER A 33 36.73 -57.62 15.80
N ALA A 34 37.07 -57.44 17.07
CA ALA A 34 38.41 -57.63 17.56
C ALA A 34 38.79 -59.09 17.32
N THR A 35 39.52 -59.33 16.23
CA THR A 35 40.28 -60.54 15.97
C THR A 35 41.37 -60.61 17.04
N GLY A 36 40.97 -61.07 18.23
CA GLY A 36 41.87 -61.37 19.33
C GLY A 36 42.88 -62.39 18.85
N THR A 37 44.12 -61.95 18.76
CA THR A 37 45.28 -62.77 18.44
C THR A 37 45.29 -63.98 19.39
N ALA A 38 45.09 -65.18 18.84
CA ALA A 38 45.22 -66.43 19.56
C ALA A 38 46.68 -66.56 20.03
N ARG A 39 46.96 -66.06 21.23
CA ARG A 39 48.20 -66.39 21.94
C ARG A 39 48.08 -67.84 22.35
N HIS A 40 48.83 -68.66 21.63
CA HIS A 40 49.17 -70.03 21.96
C HIS A 40 49.81 -70.05 23.36
N CYS A 41 49.01 -70.19 24.41
CA CYS A 41 49.51 -70.52 25.74
C CYS A 41 49.75 -72.03 25.73
N LYS A 42 51.01 -72.43 25.56
CA LYS A 42 51.46 -73.78 25.89
C LYS A 42 51.27 -73.96 27.38
N ILE A 43 50.22 -74.69 27.77
CA ILE A 43 50.11 -75.24 29.12
C ILE A 43 51.09 -76.41 29.16
N THR A 44 52.29 -76.15 29.66
CA THR A 44 53.23 -77.20 30.06
C THR A 44 52.70 -77.85 31.33
N THR A 45 52.50 -79.16 31.27
CA THR A 45 52.01 -80.05 32.33
C THR A 45 53.02 -80.23 33.46
N GLU A 46 53.41 -79.15 34.14
CA GLU A 46 54.28 -79.20 35.33
C GLU A 46 53.94 -78.04 36.28
N ASP A 47 52.69 -78.01 36.79
CA ASP A 47 52.37 -77.48 38.13
C ASP A 47 50.89 -77.75 38.47
N ALA A 48 50.54 -79.03 38.48
CA ALA A 48 49.21 -79.54 38.83
C ALA A 48 49.02 -79.72 40.35
N THR A 49 49.53 -78.80 41.18
CA THR A 49 49.40 -78.89 42.64
C THR A 49 49.14 -77.54 43.29
N ALA A 50 48.00 -76.92 42.97
CA ALA A 50 47.28 -76.04 43.89
C ALA A 50 45.86 -75.75 43.37
N ILE A 51 45.09 -76.79 43.01
CA ILE A 51 43.63 -76.69 43.05
C ILE A 51 43.24 -76.88 44.52
N ILE A 52 43.46 -75.85 45.34
CA ILE A 52 42.61 -75.66 46.50
C ILE A 52 41.32 -75.12 45.91
N ALA A 53 40.41 -76.04 45.61
CA ALA A 53 39.01 -75.72 45.47
C ALA A 53 38.58 -75.12 46.81
N ASP A 54 38.71 -73.79 46.94
CA ASP A 54 37.73 -73.06 47.71
C ASP A 54 36.39 -73.46 47.09
N ASN A 55 35.62 -74.24 47.84
CA ASN A 55 34.22 -74.55 47.59
C ASN A 55 33.42 -73.24 47.65
N LEU A 56 33.76 -72.29 46.78
CA LEU A 56 32.94 -71.13 46.50
C LEU A 56 31.65 -71.70 45.93
N PRO A 57 30.50 -71.37 46.54
CA PRO A 57 29.21 -71.80 46.04
C PRO A 57 29.14 -71.53 44.54
N GLN A 58 28.82 -72.55 43.74
CA GLN A 58 28.62 -72.34 42.31
C GLN A 58 27.59 -71.22 42.11
N PRO A 59 27.84 -70.26 41.20
CA PRO A 59 26.89 -69.21 40.92
C PRO A 59 25.53 -69.79 40.58
N ASP A 60 24.49 -69.27 41.22
CA ASP A 60 23.13 -69.71 40.94
C ASP A 60 22.66 -69.11 39.61
N PHE A 61 22.95 -69.83 38.52
CA PHE A 61 22.53 -69.46 37.18
C PHE A 61 21.01 -69.43 37.01
N VAL A 62 20.26 -70.16 37.85
CA VAL A 62 18.78 -70.12 37.85
C VAL A 62 18.32 -68.76 38.35
N THR A 63 18.89 -68.29 39.47
CA THR A 63 18.63 -66.95 39.98
C THR A 63 19.08 -65.85 39.00
N ALA A 64 20.23 -66.02 38.34
CA ALA A 64 20.68 -65.06 37.31
C ALA A 64 19.72 -64.99 36.11
N ALA A 65 19.23 -66.13 35.61
CA ALA A 65 18.23 -66.18 34.54
C ALA A 65 16.89 -65.57 34.98
N GLN A 66 16.49 -65.76 36.24
CA GLN A 66 15.30 -65.15 36.83
C GLN A 66 15.43 -63.62 36.85
N HIS A 67 16.58 -63.09 37.25
CA HIS A 67 16.82 -61.64 37.26
C HIS A 67 16.77 -61.02 35.86
N LEU A 68 17.32 -61.69 34.85
CA LEU A 68 17.22 -61.23 33.46
C LEU A 68 15.78 -61.24 32.94
N THR A 69 15.01 -62.26 33.32
CA THR A 69 13.59 -62.36 32.96
C THR A 69 12.76 -61.28 33.64
N ASN A 70 13.02 -61.01 34.92
CA ASN A 70 12.39 -59.91 35.66
C ASN A 70 12.77 -58.55 35.06
N HIS A 71 14.04 -58.35 34.70
CA HIS A 71 14.50 -57.12 34.06
C HIS A 71 13.85 -56.91 32.69
N ALA A 72 13.75 -57.95 31.87
CA ALA A 72 13.04 -57.90 30.59
C ALA A 72 11.54 -57.57 30.77
N THR A 73 10.92 -58.10 31.82
CA THR A 73 9.51 -57.81 32.17
C THR A 73 9.32 -56.35 32.59
N GLU A 74 10.23 -55.81 33.40
CA GLU A 74 10.20 -54.39 33.79
C GLU A 74 10.42 -53.47 32.59
N ILE A 75 11.34 -53.80 31.67
CA ILE A 75 11.49 -53.07 30.39
C ILE A 75 10.18 -53.09 29.58
N GLY A 76 9.47 -54.23 29.57
CA GLY A 76 8.15 -54.34 28.95
C GLY A 76 7.08 -53.45 29.61
N ARG A 77 7.19 -53.16 30.91
CA ARG A 77 6.30 -52.23 31.62
C ARG A 77 6.59 -50.77 31.26
N VAL A 78 7.84 -50.42 31.01
CA VAL A 78 8.22 -49.05 30.57
C VAL A 78 7.60 -48.71 29.21
N ALA A 79 7.42 -49.69 28.33
CA ALA A 79 6.79 -49.51 27.02
C ALA A 79 5.32 -49.03 27.10
N ASN A 80 4.67 -49.19 28.25
CA ASN A 80 3.26 -48.85 28.45
C ASN A 80 3.05 -47.72 29.48
N VAL A 81 4.09 -46.92 29.76
CA VAL A 81 3.96 -45.79 30.71
C VAL A 81 3.14 -44.68 30.05
N PRO A 82 1.95 -44.33 30.58
CA PRO A 82 1.03 -43.35 29.98
C PRO A 82 1.65 -41.95 29.78
N ALA A 83 2.68 -41.61 30.56
CA ALA A 83 3.40 -40.34 30.46
C ALA A 83 4.05 -40.13 29.08
N PHE A 84 4.55 -41.19 28.42
CA PHE A 84 5.13 -41.06 27.08
C PHE A 84 4.07 -40.87 26.00
N GLN A 85 2.90 -41.50 26.15
CA GLN A 85 1.78 -41.31 25.23
C GLN A 85 1.17 -39.90 25.34
N GLN A 86 1.03 -39.38 26.57
CA GLN A 86 0.57 -38.00 26.80
C GLN A 86 1.61 -36.96 26.34
N GLY A 87 2.91 -37.26 26.45
CA GLY A 87 3.98 -36.43 25.92
C GLY A 87 3.87 -36.21 24.40
N ASN A 88 3.56 -37.27 23.64
CA ASN A 88 3.34 -37.17 22.19
C ASN A 88 2.13 -36.29 21.85
N GLN A 89 1.03 -36.38 22.61
CA GLN A 89 -0.14 -35.53 22.41
C GLN A 89 0.16 -34.04 22.68
N ILE A 90 1.01 -33.75 23.67
CA ILE A 90 1.44 -32.38 23.96
C ILE A 90 2.32 -31.86 22.82
N LEU A 91 3.25 -32.67 22.29
CA LEU A 91 4.07 -32.28 21.14
C LEU A 91 3.22 -32.00 19.90
N ASP A 92 2.20 -32.81 19.63
CA ASP A 92 1.27 -32.58 18.53
C ASP A 92 0.46 -31.29 18.72
N ALA A 93 -0.01 -31.02 19.94
CA ALA A 93 -0.69 -29.77 20.26
C ALA A 93 0.23 -28.54 20.10
N LEU A 94 1.50 -28.65 20.51
CA LEU A 94 2.49 -27.59 20.34
C LEU A 94 2.85 -27.35 18.86
N ASN A 95 2.94 -28.41 18.06
CA ASN A 95 3.13 -28.30 16.61
C ASN A 95 1.93 -27.59 15.97
N ASN A 96 0.71 -27.97 16.34
CA ASN A 96 -0.51 -27.32 15.85
C ASN A 96 -0.58 -25.82 16.22
N LEU A 97 -0.21 -25.48 17.46
CA LEU A 97 -0.14 -24.09 17.91
C LEU A 97 0.91 -23.31 17.13
N THR A 98 2.09 -23.90 16.91
CA THR A 98 3.16 -23.30 16.10
C THR A 98 2.70 -23.00 14.67
N ASP A 99 2.00 -23.95 14.04
CA ASP A 99 1.47 -23.79 12.68
C ASP A 99 0.43 -22.66 12.63
N ARG A 100 -0.47 -22.62 13.62
CA ARG A 100 -1.53 -21.61 13.71
C ARG A 100 -0.96 -20.21 13.97
N ILE A 101 0.05 -20.08 14.82
CA ILE A 101 0.76 -18.81 15.07
C ILE A 101 1.48 -18.35 13.79
N THR A 102 2.11 -19.28 13.07
CA THR A 102 2.77 -18.98 11.80
C THR A 102 1.77 -18.48 10.76
N ALA A 103 0.62 -19.15 10.61
CA ALA A 103 -0.44 -18.72 9.72
C ALA A 103 -1.00 -17.33 10.09
N MET A 104 -1.22 -17.07 11.38
CA MET A 104 -1.65 -15.75 11.86
C MET A 104 -0.61 -14.67 11.57
N SER A 105 0.67 -14.95 11.78
CA SER A 105 1.78 -14.04 11.48
C SER A 105 1.80 -13.69 9.99
N THR A 106 1.62 -14.68 9.11
CA THR A 106 1.52 -14.47 7.66
C THR A 106 0.30 -13.62 7.28
N GLN A 107 -0.87 -13.88 7.87
CA GLN A 107 -2.07 -13.08 7.62
C GLN A 107 -1.88 -11.62 8.03
N VAL A 108 -1.32 -11.37 9.22
CA VAL A 108 -1.03 -10.01 9.70
C VAL A 108 0.00 -9.33 8.81
N ALA A 109 1.02 -10.06 8.35
CA ALA A 109 2.01 -9.56 7.42
C ALA A 109 1.42 -9.17 6.05
N ASP A 110 0.37 -9.87 5.58
CA ASP A 110 -0.38 -9.54 4.34
C ASP A 110 -1.36 -8.37 4.53
N MET A 111 -1.96 -8.23 5.71
CA MET A 111 -2.89 -7.12 5.99
C MET A 111 -2.19 -5.76 5.96
N LYS A 112 -0.95 -5.68 6.46
CA LYS A 112 -0.18 -4.43 6.52
C LYS A 112 0.01 -3.74 5.15
N PRO A 113 0.53 -4.42 4.10
CA PRO A 113 0.66 -3.80 2.78
C PRO A 113 -0.69 -3.45 2.18
N ARG A 114 -1.71 -4.31 2.31
CA ARG A 114 -3.06 -4.03 1.77
C ARG A 114 -3.68 -2.78 2.38
N LEU A 115 -3.54 -2.58 3.69
CA LEU A 115 -4.01 -1.37 4.35
C LEU A 115 -3.23 -0.14 3.88
N THR A 116 -1.91 -0.27 3.72
CA THR A 116 -1.05 0.81 3.20
C THR A 116 -1.48 1.21 1.79
N ASP A 117 -1.72 0.23 0.91
CA ASP A 117 -2.17 0.46 -0.46
C ASP A 117 -3.56 1.10 -0.50
N HIS A 118 -4.46 0.68 0.39
CA HIS A 118 -5.79 1.26 0.51
C HIS A 118 -5.72 2.74 0.95
N LEU A 119 -4.90 3.06 1.96
CA LEU A 119 -4.69 4.44 2.43
C LEU A 119 -4.08 5.31 1.33
N ASN A 120 -3.04 4.83 0.64
CA ASN A 120 -2.44 5.53 -0.50
C ASN A 120 -3.48 5.77 -1.61
N GLY A 121 -4.33 4.78 -1.90
CA GLY A 121 -5.43 4.91 -2.84
C GLY A 121 -6.45 5.98 -2.42
N MET A 122 -6.78 6.05 -1.13
CA MET A 122 -7.66 7.08 -0.57
C MET A 122 -7.04 8.48 -0.67
N ASP A 123 -5.77 8.65 -0.30
CA ASP A 123 -5.06 9.93 -0.37
C ASP A 123 -5.02 10.48 -1.79
N ASN A 124 -4.74 9.61 -2.77
CA ASN A 124 -4.74 9.99 -4.18
C ASN A 124 -6.14 10.44 -4.65
N ARG A 125 -7.19 9.71 -4.26
CA ARG A 125 -8.58 10.07 -4.61
C ARG A 125 -9.00 11.39 -3.96
N LEU A 126 -8.65 11.58 -2.69
CA LEU A 126 -8.92 12.83 -1.95
C LEU A 126 -8.17 14.02 -2.56
N GLY A 127 -6.89 13.85 -2.90
CA GLY A 127 -6.11 14.88 -3.59
C GLY A 127 -6.72 15.25 -4.95
N GLY A 128 -7.15 14.26 -5.73
CA GLY A 128 -7.84 14.50 -7.00
C GLY A 128 -9.19 15.21 -6.84
N LEU A 129 -9.96 14.87 -5.80
CA LEU A 129 -11.22 15.54 -5.49
C LEU A 129 -10.98 16.99 -5.08
N GLN A 130 -10.00 17.25 -4.21
CA GLN A 130 -9.63 18.60 -3.77
C GLN A 130 -9.26 19.49 -4.96
N GLN A 131 -8.46 19.00 -5.90
CA GLN A 131 -8.10 19.73 -7.11
C GLN A 131 -9.32 20.10 -7.96
N ARG A 132 -10.22 19.14 -8.18
CA ARG A 132 -11.44 19.35 -8.98
C ARG A 132 -12.39 20.35 -8.33
N VAL A 133 -12.53 20.28 -7.00
CA VAL A 133 -13.37 21.22 -6.23
C VAL A 133 -12.79 22.63 -6.32
N THR A 134 -11.49 22.81 -6.07
CA THR A 134 -10.83 24.11 -6.19
C THR A 134 -10.96 24.69 -7.60
N ALA A 135 -10.69 23.90 -8.64
CA ALA A 135 -10.84 24.34 -10.02
C ALA A 135 -12.31 24.70 -10.36
N GLY A 136 -13.26 23.95 -9.81
CA GLY A 136 -14.69 24.22 -9.93
C GLY A 136 -15.06 25.59 -9.33
N PHE A 137 -14.58 25.89 -8.13
CA PHE A 137 -14.83 27.17 -7.47
C PHE A 137 -14.24 28.35 -8.25
N VAL A 138 -12.99 28.25 -8.73
CA VAL A 138 -12.37 29.31 -9.55
C VAL A 138 -13.18 29.58 -10.82
N ARG A 139 -13.66 28.52 -11.48
CA ARG A 139 -14.50 28.65 -12.68
C ARG A 139 -15.85 29.29 -12.37
N LEU A 140 -16.48 28.92 -11.26
CA LEU A 140 -17.76 29.49 -10.84
C LEU A 140 -17.60 30.97 -10.47
N GLU A 141 -16.57 31.32 -9.72
CA GLU A 141 -16.24 32.70 -9.38
C GLU A 141 -16.02 33.55 -10.62
N GLY A 142 -15.26 33.05 -11.61
CA GLY A 142 -15.09 33.74 -12.90
C GLY A 142 -16.42 33.98 -13.63
N ARG A 143 -17.30 32.97 -13.68
CA ARG A 143 -18.63 33.11 -14.31
C ARG A 143 -19.54 34.09 -13.57
N ILE A 144 -19.51 34.07 -12.24
CA ILE A 144 -20.29 35.00 -11.41
C ILE A 144 -19.81 36.43 -11.64
N ASN A 145 -18.48 36.64 -11.64
CA ASN A 145 -17.88 37.94 -11.90
C ASN A 145 -18.18 38.48 -13.31
N GLU A 146 -18.42 37.60 -14.29
CA GLU A 146 -18.87 38.00 -15.63
C GLU A 146 -20.38 38.30 -15.70
N VAL A 147 -21.22 37.50 -15.03
CA VAL A 147 -22.69 37.61 -15.13
C VAL A 147 -23.23 38.81 -14.37
N SER A 148 -22.72 39.11 -13.18
CA SER A 148 -23.21 40.22 -12.35
C SER A 148 -23.20 41.57 -13.09
N PRO A 149 -22.06 42.06 -13.65
CA PRO A 149 -22.04 43.34 -14.35
C PRO A 149 -22.91 43.34 -15.61
N ARG A 150 -23.05 42.20 -16.29
CA ARG A 150 -23.93 42.06 -17.47
C ARG A 150 -25.40 42.18 -17.11
N LEU A 151 -25.81 41.60 -15.98
CA LEU A 151 -27.18 41.71 -15.49
C LEU A 151 -27.51 43.16 -15.12
N ASP A 152 -26.62 43.83 -14.39
CA ASP A 152 -26.82 45.24 -14.02
C ASP A 152 -26.86 46.14 -15.26
N ALA A 153 -25.93 45.97 -16.20
CA ALA A 153 -25.92 46.70 -17.46
C ALA A 153 -27.20 46.46 -18.29
N SER A 154 -27.72 45.24 -18.28
CA SER A 154 -28.99 44.88 -18.91
C SER A 154 -30.15 45.62 -18.24
N ASN A 155 -30.20 45.66 -16.91
CA ASN A 155 -31.24 46.39 -16.17
C ASN A 155 -31.20 47.89 -16.47
N HIS A 156 -30.02 48.50 -16.45
CA HIS A 156 -29.85 49.91 -16.83
C HIS A 156 -30.30 50.17 -18.27
N SER A 157 -29.96 49.28 -19.20
CA SER A 157 -30.34 49.42 -20.61
C SER A 157 -31.85 49.29 -20.82
N VAL A 158 -32.52 48.38 -20.11
CA VAL A 158 -33.99 48.26 -20.14
C VAL A 158 -34.65 49.53 -19.59
N LEU A 159 -34.16 50.08 -18.49
CA LEU A 159 -34.65 51.35 -17.94
C LEU A 159 -34.43 52.51 -18.91
N ALA A 160 -33.26 52.57 -19.56
CA ALA A 160 -32.98 53.56 -20.59
C ALA A 160 -33.95 53.45 -21.77
N ILE A 161 -34.30 52.24 -22.23
CA ILE A 161 -35.32 52.05 -23.28
C ILE A 161 -36.68 52.58 -22.81
N MET A 162 -37.11 52.21 -21.61
CA MET A 162 -38.41 52.65 -21.08
C MET A 162 -38.48 54.17 -20.97
N ASN A 163 -37.42 54.82 -20.50
CA ASN A 163 -37.38 56.28 -20.40
C ASN A 163 -37.30 56.93 -21.78
N ASN A 164 -36.40 56.45 -22.64
CA ASN A 164 -36.15 57.06 -23.96
C ASN A 164 -37.33 56.88 -24.93
N THR A 165 -38.11 55.80 -24.80
CA THR A 165 -39.31 55.58 -25.64
C THR A 165 -40.45 56.54 -25.30
N SER A 166 -40.45 57.14 -24.10
CA SER A 166 -41.45 58.14 -23.70
C SER A 166 -41.12 59.57 -24.15
N ILE A 167 -39.93 59.77 -24.74
CA ILE A 167 -39.47 61.09 -25.19
C ILE A 167 -40.11 61.43 -26.53
N ILE A 168 -40.79 62.58 -26.57
CA ILE A 168 -41.50 63.10 -27.76
C ILE A 168 -40.76 64.30 -28.35
N ASP A 169 -40.03 65.06 -27.52
CA ASP A 169 -39.26 66.24 -27.94
C ASP A 169 -37.79 65.87 -28.19
N GLY A 170 -37.24 66.34 -29.31
CA GLY A 170 -35.86 66.10 -29.70
C GLY A 170 -34.82 66.71 -28.76
N SER A 171 -35.21 67.76 -28.02
CA SER A 171 -34.35 68.45 -27.06
C SER A 171 -34.26 67.75 -25.70
N ALA A 172 -35.18 66.82 -25.41
CA ALA A 172 -35.27 66.17 -24.10
C ALA A 172 -34.11 65.20 -23.83
N ALA A 173 -33.71 65.12 -22.56
CA ALA A 173 -32.54 64.35 -22.15
C ALA A 173 -32.76 62.83 -22.29
N LEU A 174 -31.86 62.17 -23.00
CA LEU A 174 -31.80 60.72 -23.12
C LEU A 174 -31.05 60.11 -21.94
N HIS A 175 -31.54 58.97 -21.48
CA HIS A 175 -30.80 58.11 -20.56
C HIS A 175 -29.78 57.28 -21.36
N PRO A 176 -28.49 57.29 -21.00
CA PRO A 176 -27.48 56.55 -21.71
C PRO A 176 -27.66 55.04 -21.51
N PHE A 177 -27.40 54.29 -22.57
CA PHE A 177 -27.20 52.85 -22.47
C PHE A 177 -25.90 52.53 -21.73
N HIS A 178 -25.83 51.34 -21.14
CA HIS A 178 -24.64 50.86 -20.44
C HIS A 178 -23.94 49.76 -21.25
N ASN A 179 -22.61 49.72 -21.18
CA ASN A 179 -21.81 48.65 -21.75
C ASN A 179 -22.02 47.36 -20.95
N ALA A 180 -22.34 46.25 -21.64
CA ALA A 180 -22.64 44.97 -21.00
C ALA A 180 -21.50 44.43 -20.12
N ASN A 181 -20.25 44.68 -20.46
CA ASN A 181 -19.11 44.06 -19.76
C ASN A 181 -18.61 44.87 -18.56
N THR A 182 -18.78 46.20 -18.60
CA THR A 182 -18.24 47.10 -17.57
C THR A 182 -19.32 47.77 -16.73
N ASN A 183 -20.58 47.65 -17.12
CA ASN A 183 -21.71 48.37 -16.55
C ASN A 183 -21.48 49.90 -16.47
N GLN A 184 -20.65 50.45 -17.36
CA GLN A 184 -20.44 51.89 -17.47
C GLN A 184 -21.32 52.47 -18.58
N PRO A 185 -21.78 53.73 -18.45
CA PRO A 185 -22.45 54.42 -19.55
C PRO A 185 -21.60 54.38 -20.83
N ILE A 186 -22.24 54.16 -21.97
CA ILE A 186 -21.55 54.11 -23.25
C ILE A 186 -20.92 55.49 -23.54
N PRO A 187 -19.60 55.56 -23.80
CA PRO A 187 -18.95 56.82 -24.15
C PRO A 187 -19.57 57.45 -25.40
N SER A 188 -19.63 58.78 -25.44
CA SER A 188 -20.22 59.55 -26.54
C SER A 188 -21.70 59.26 -26.81
N PHE A 189 -22.43 58.63 -25.87
CA PHE A 189 -23.87 58.47 -26.04
C PHE A 189 -24.57 59.84 -26.09
N PRO A 190 -25.43 60.10 -27.09
CA PRO A 190 -26.10 61.40 -27.23
C PRO A 190 -26.88 61.79 -25.98
N ALA A 191 -26.72 63.04 -25.56
CA ALA A 191 -27.45 63.57 -24.40
C ALA A 191 -28.93 63.81 -24.70
N ASN A 192 -29.33 63.98 -25.96
CA ASN A 192 -30.71 64.16 -26.43
C ASN A 192 -30.87 63.68 -27.89
N ALA A 193 -32.10 63.65 -28.41
CA ALA A 193 -32.34 63.09 -29.73
C ALA A 193 -31.76 63.96 -30.87
N ASP A 194 -31.74 65.28 -30.70
CA ASP A 194 -31.15 66.20 -31.68
C ASP A 194 -29.62 65.99 -31.81
N ALA A 195 -28.95 65.60 -30.72
CA ALA A 195 -27.53 65.30 -30.74
C ALA A 195 -27.16 64.09 -31.61
N PHE A 196 -28.10 63.21 -31.99
CA PHE A 196 -27.83 62.13 -32.95
C PHE A 196 -27.41 62.68 -34.33
N GLN A 197 -27.87 63.87 -34.72
CA GLN A 197 -27.54 64.47 -36.01
C GLN A 197 -26.07 64.91 -36.11
N ASN A 198 -25.41 65.07 -34.95
CA ASN A 198 -24.03 65.54 -34.85
C ASN A 198 -23.03 64.42 -34.54
N LEU A 199 -23.48 63.15 -34.50
CA LEU A 199 -22.59 62.02 -34.26
C LEU A 199 -21.63 61.81 -35.44
N THR A 200 -20.35 61.67 -35.13
CA THR A 200 -19.36 61.31 -36.13
C THR A 200 -19.35 59.79 -36.34
N VAL A 201 -18.81 59.31 -37.48
CA VAL A 201 -18.63 57.88 -37.73
C VAL A 201 -17.84 57.18 -36.61
N PRO A 202 -16.74 57.76 -36.08
CA PRO A 202 -16.07 57.22 -34.90
C PRO A 202 -16.95 57.06 -33.66
N ASP A 203 -17.86 58.01 -33.39
CA ASP A 203 -18.77 57.91 -32.23
C ASP A 203 -19.78 56.77 -32.41
N LEU A 204 -20.30 56.61 -33.64
CA LEU A 204 -21.19 55.50 -33.98
C LEU A 204 -20.48 54.14 -33.83
N ASP A 205 -19.23 54.04 -34.26
CA ASP A 205 -18.43 52.82 -34.10
C ASP A 205 -18.24 52.46 -32.62
N ILE A 206 -17.97 53.44 -31.76
CA ILE A 206 -17.85 53.24 -30.30
C ILE A 206 -19.17 52.74 -29.70
N ILE A 207 -20.29 53.38 -30.07
CA ILE A 207 -21.62 53.01 -29.58
C ILE A 207 -21.99 51.59 -30.04
N PHE A 208 -21.83 51.28 -31.33
CA PHE A 208 -22.14 49.95 -31.86
C PHE A 208 -21.22 48.88 -31.32
N TRP A 209 -19.94 49.19 -31.11
CA TRP A 209 -19.01 48.25 -30.47
C TRP A 209 -19.45 47.92 -29.03
N ALA A 210 -19.80 48.94 -28.24
CA ALA A 210 -20.26 48.75 -26.86
C ALA A 210 -21.58 47.98 -26.77
N LEU A 211 -22.50 48.17 -27.72
CA LEU A 211 -23.78 47.46 -27.80
C LEU A 211 -23.65 46.04 -28.38
N SER A 212 -22.78 45.84 -29.37
CA SER A 212 -22.54 44.51 -29.97
C SER A 212 -21.82 43.56 -29.03
N ALA A 213 -21.02 44.07 -28.10
CA ALA A 213 -20.47 43.28 -26.99
C ALA A 213 -21.54 42.68 -26.06
N CYS A 214 -22.79 43.17 -26.12
CA CYS A 214 -23.94 42.59 -25.43
C CYS A 214 -24.48 41.32 -26.14
N ARG A 215 -24.17 41.14 -27.43
CA ARG A 215 -24.54 39.93 -28.18
C ARG A 215 -23.60 38.81 -27.75
N SER A 216 -24.09 37.92 -26.88
CA SER A 216 -23.36 36.72 -26.49
C SER A 216 -22.80 36.00 -27.73
N PRO A 217 -21.56 35.47 -27.70
CA PRO A 217 -21.13 34.48 -28.67
C PRO A 217 -21.90 33.18 -28.39
N GLN A 218 -23.16 33.13 -28.81
CA GLN A 218 -23.90 31.89 -28.95
C GLN A 218 -23.64 31.38 -30.37
N GLN A 219 -22.81 30.33 -30.42
CA GLN A 219 -22.68 29.37 -31.53
C GLN A 219 -21.97 29.87 -32.79
N ALA A 220 -20.65 29.63 -32.82
CA ALA A 220 -19.96 29.10 -33.99
C ALA A 220 -19.18 27.85 -33.55
#